data_AF-A0A3N5KNG9-F1
#
_entry.id   AF-A0A3N5KNG9-F1
#
_cell.length_a   1.000
_cell.length_b   1.000
_cell.length_c   1.000
_cell.angle_alpha   90.00
_cell.angle_beta   90.00
_cell.angle_gamma   90.00
#
_symmetry.space_group_name_H-M   'P 1'
#
loop_
_entity.id
_entity.type
_entity.pdbx_description
1 polymer ?
#
loop_
_entity_poly.entity_id
_entity_poly.type
_entity_poly.pdbx_seq_one_letter_code
_entity_poly.pdbx_strand_id
1 'polypeptide(L)'
;LLEAFHDAQQALDSALNLFSLGYLSLTQRCLAENIYWAICRRVQKMAKDLDEFPEELEPLDAMLSDTYFCNFSLFQSLPDSWAVKQLFPIMPIHRLETPPTRNAVLGDISCDSDGKIDQFIDRRDVKKTLPLHAFNGEPYYMGAFLVGAYQEILGDLHNLFGDTNAVHVSLGENGDVILETLIKGDTVREVLDYVEFNSDALLASFGRDVETAVREGRMGYEESGRLLRFYEDGLRGYTYLEDGHDR
;
A
#
# COMPACT_ATOMS: atom_id res chain seq x y z
N LEU A 1 3.46 31.57 12.96
CA LEU A 1 3.38 30.17 12.50
C LEU A 1 4.19 29.96 11.24
N LEU A 2 3.96 30.77 10.20
CA LEU A 2 4.73 30.73 8.94
C LEU A 2 6.24 30.91 9.13
N GLU A 3 6.66 31.94 9.87
CA GLU A 3 8.09 32.18 10.19
C GLU A 3 8.74 30.94 10.83
N ALA A 4 8.13 30.39 11.88
CA ALA A 4 8.62 29.19 12.54
C ALA A 4 8.69 27.95 11.62
N PHE A 5 7.76 27.83 10.67
CA PHE A 5 7.78 26.77 9.67
C PHE A 5 8.94 26.95 8.68
N HIS A 6 9.13 28.16 8.14
CA HIS A 6 10.23 28.47 7.22
C HIS A 6 11.60 28.34 7.88
N ASP A 7 11.74 28.81 9.12
CA ASP A 7 12.98 28.64 9.90
C ASP A 7 13.30 27.16 10.11
N ALA A 8 12.29 26.34 10.42
CA ALA A 8 12.47 24.90 10.59
C ALA A 8 12.87 24.21 9.27
N GLN A 9 12.26 24.59 8.15
CA GLN A 9 12.61 24.10 6.82
C GLN A 9 14.08 24.44 6.48
N GLN A 10 14.46 25.70 6.66
CA GLN A 10 15.84 26.15 6.38
C GLN A 10 16.86 25.45 7.28
N ALA A 11 16.53 25.23 8.55
CA ALA A 11 17.38 24.49 9.49
C ALA A 11 17.55 23.02 9.09
N LEU A 12 16.47 22.36 8.65
CA LEU A 12 16.53 20.98 8.15
C LEU A 12 17.41 20.89 6.89
N ASP A 13 17.19 21.77 5.91
CA ASP A 13 17.97 21.79 4.66
C ASP A 13 19.47 21.99 4.94
N SER A 14 19.79 22.88 5.88
CA SER A 14 21.16 23.11 6.34
C SER A 14 21.76 21.86 6.99
N ALA A 15 20.99 21.15 7.83
CA ALA A 15 21.43 19.92 8.45
C ALA A 15 21.65 18.79 7.42
N LEU A 16 20.77 18.65 6.42
CA LEU A 16 20.91 17.66 5.34
C LEU A 16 22.15 17.95 4.47
N ASN A 17 22.44 19.22 4.19
CA ASN A 17 23.65 19.63 3.50
C ASN A 17 24.91 19.30 4.30
N LEU A 18 24.95 19.62 5.59
CA LEU A 18 26.08 19.30 6.45
C LEU A 18 26.28 17.78 6.61
N PHE A 19 25.21 17.00 6.68
CA PHE A 19 25.29 15.53 6.68
C PHE A 19 25.89 15.01 5.38
N SER A 20 25.42 15.50 4.22
CA SER A 20 25.91 15.09 2.90
C SER A 20 27.39 15.41 2.68
N LEU A 21 27.87 16.49 3.30
CA LEU A 21 29.28 16.89 3.30
C LEU A 21 30.13 16.20 4.37
N GLY A 22 29.55 15.33 5.20
CA GLY A 22 30.24 14.58 6.25
C GLY A 22 30.49 15.36 7.56
N TYR A 23 29.91 16.55 7.71
CA TYR A 23 30.03 17.37 8.92
C TYR A 23 29.05 16.99 10.04
N LEU A 24 27.97 16.27 9.71
CA LEU A 24 27.03 15.70 10.69
C LEU A 24 27.02 14.18 10.65
N SER A 25 26.90 13.58 11.82
CA SER A 25 26.64 12.14 11.99
C SER A 25 25.19 11.79 11.70
N LEU A 26 24.93 10.49 11.47
CA LEU A 26 23.56 9.96 11.31
C LEU A 26 22.67 10.29 12.52
N THR A 27 23.22 10.24 13.74
CA THR A 27 22.50 10.58 14.97
C THR A 27 22.05 12.04 14.97
N GLN A 28 22.90 12.96 14.53
CA GLN A 28 22.57 14.39 14.44
C GLN A 28 21.54 14.67 13.35
N ARG A 29 21.64 13.99 12.19
CA ARG A 29 20.61 14.05 11.14
C ARG A 29 19.25 13.58 11.66
N CYS A 30 19.21 12.42 12.33
CA CYS A 30 17.99 11.89 12.93
C CYS A 30 17.38 12.86 13.95
N LEU A 31 18.20 13.51 14.78
CA LEU A 31 17.73 14.53 15.70
C LEU A 31 17.12 15.75 14.97
N ALA A 32 17.78 16.24 13.92
CA ALA A 32 17.30 17.37 13.13
C ALA A 32 15.95 17.05 12.46
N GLU A 33 15.83 15.88 11.83
CA GLU A 33 14.57 15.40 11.23
C GLU A 33 13.46 15.28 12.29
N ASN A 34 13.73 14.68 13.46
CA ASN A 34 12.75 14.55 14.53
C ASN A 34 12.25 15.90 15.06
N ILE A 35 13.16 16.87 15.25
CA ILE A 35 12.81 18.23 15.70
C ILE A 35 11.95 18.92 14.64
N TYR A 36 12.34 18.83 13.36
CA TYR A 36 11.57 19.40 12.26
C TYR A 36 10.13 18.86 12.23
N TRP A 37 9.95 17.54 12.32
CA TRP A 37 8.62 16.93 12.33
C TRP A 37 7.80 17.33 13.56
N ALA A 38 8.43 17.46 14.74
CA ALA A 38 7.77 17.93 15.94
C ALA A 38 7.29 19.39 15.81
N ILE A 39 8.10 20.27 15.18
CA ILE A 39 7.71 21.65 14.88
C ILE A 39 6.54 21.67 13.91
N CYS A 40 6.62 20.92 12.80
CA CYS A 40 5.56 20.86 11.79
C CYS A 40 4.22 20.43 12.39
N ARG A 41 4.19 19.36 13.21
CA ARG A 41 2.95 18.92 13.88
C ARG A 41 2.38 19.98 14.83
N ARG A 42 3.25 20.71 15.53
CA ARG A 42 2.82 21.80 16.43
C ARG A 42 2.26 22.99 15.64
N VAL A 43 2.91 23.36 14.54
CA VAL A 43 2.45 24.41 13.63
C VAL A 43 1.09 24.03 13.03
N GLN A 44 0.93 22.80 12.53
CA GLN A 44 -0.33 22.29 11.99
C GLN A 44 -1.46 22.40 13.01
N LYS A 45 -1.22 21.96 14.25
CA LYS A 45 -2.22 22.00 15.32
C LYS A 45 -2.65 23.44 15.60
N MET A 46 -1.69 24.36 15.74
CA MET A 46 -2.00 25.77 15.99
C MET A 46 -2.69 26.45 14.80
N ALA A 47 -2.38 26.04 13.57
CA ALA A 47 -3.00 26.58 12.37
C ALA A 47 -4.47 26.14 12.24
N LYS A 48 -4.81 24.92 12.66
CA LYS A 48 -6.19 24.41 12.69
C LYS A 48 -7.10 25.11 13.70
N ASP A 49 -6.51 25.76 14.71
CA ASP A 49 -7.24 26.55 15.72
C ASP A 49 -7.50 28.01 15.27
N LEU A 50 -7.02 28.42 14.09
CA LEU A 50 -7.27 29.74 13.52
C LEU A 50 -8.63 29.79 12.81
N ASP A 51 -9.25 30.97 12.78
CA ASP A 51 -10.50 31.20 12.05
C ASP A 51 -10.36 30.93 10.54
N GLU A 52 -9.18 31.21 9.99
CA GLU A 52 -8.81 30.97 8.60
C GLU A 52 -7.46 30.26 8.56
N PHE A 53 -7.41 29.11 7.86
CA PHE A 53 -6.20 28.33 7.71
C PHE A 53 -5.31 28.98 6.64
N PRO A 54 -4.02 29.30 6.93
CA PRO A 54 -3.14 29.90 5.94
C PRO A 54 -2.88 28.97 4.76
N GLU A 55 -3.12 29.44 3.54
CA GLU A 55 -2.91 28.65 2.30
C GLU A 55 -1.47 28.13 2.19
N GLU A 56 -0.48 28.88 2.67
CA GLU A 56 0.93 28.47 2.61
C GLU A 56 1.24 27.25 3.52
N LEU A 57 0.35 26.92 4.44
CA LEU A 57 0.44 25.72 5.29
C LEU A 57 -0.35 24.53 4.75
N GLU A 58 -1.08 24.66 3.63
CA GLU A 58 -1.78 23.53 3.01
C GLU A 58 -0.87 22.35 2.65
N PRO A 59 0.36 22.56 2.14
CA PRO A 59 1.28 21.46 1.87
C PRO A 59 1.63 20.64 3.11
N LEU A 60 1.50 21.22 4.31
CA LEU A 60 1.80 20.58 5.58
C LEU A 60 0.85 19.41 5.86
N ASP A 61 -0.40 19.48 5.41
CA ASP A 61 -1.38 18.40 5.60
C ASP A 61 -1.02 17.15 4.78
N ALA A 62 -0.52 17.33 3.56
CA ALA A 62 0.00 16.24 2.74
C ALA A 62 1.32 15.70 3.31
N MET A 63 2.22 16.59 3.74
CA MET A 63 3.53 16.22 4.29
C MET A 63 3.44 15.46 5.62
N LEU A 64 2.41 15.74 6.44
CA LEU A 64 2.15 15.08 7.73
C LEU A 64 1.11 13.96 7.63
N SER A 65 0.68 13.61 6.42
CA SER A 65 -0.30 12.55 6.21
C SER A 65 0.28 11.18 6.57
N ASP A 66 -0.60 10.30 7.05
CA ASP A 66 -0.26 8.90 7.24
C ASP A 66 -0.26 8.18 5.87
N THR A 67 0.53 7.14 5.70
CA THR A 67 0.42 6.25 4.52
C THR A 67 -0.30 4.98 4.93
N TYR A 68 -1.44 4.70 4.31
CA TYR A 68 -2.19 3.46 4.51
C TYR A 68 -1.87 2.51 3.35
N PHE A 69 -1.12 1.45 3.66
CA PHE A 69 -0.81 0.40 2.70
C PHE A 69 -2.01 -0.52 2.54
N CYS A 70 -2.55 -0.56 1.33
CA CYS A 70 -3.69 -1.37 0.95
C CYS A 70 -3.18 -2.61 0.20
N ASN A 71 -3.72 -3.78 0.51
CA ASN A 71 -3.36 -5.05 -0.14
C ASN A 71 -3.98 -5.16 -1.53
N PHE A 72 -3.45 -4.40 -2.48
CA PHE A 72 -3.82 -4.39 -3.90
C PHE A 72 -2.64 -3.87 -4.73
N SER A 73 -2.75 -3.92 -6.06
CA SER A 73 -1.82 -3.28 -6.99
C SER A 73 -2.55 -2.18 -7.75
N LEU A 74 -2.01 -0.96 -7.70
CA LEU A 74 -2.56 0.19 -8.42
C LEU A 74 -2.53 -0.05 -9.93
N PHE A 75 -1.44 -0.64 -10.42
CA PHE A 75 -1.21 -0.90 -11.83
C PHE A 75 -2.14 -1.99 -12.40
N GLN A 76 -2.48 -2.97 -11.57
CA GLN A 76 -3.43 -4.03 -11.95
C GLN A 76 -4.89 -3.57 -11.87
N SER A 77 -5.29 -2.90 -10.78
CA SER A 77 -6.71 -2.66 -10.49
C SER A 77 -7.19 -1.24 -10.84
N LEU A 78 -6.29 -0.26 -10.91
CA LEU A 78 -6.60 1.15 -11.14
C LEU A 78 -5.59 1.82 -12.11
N PRO A 79 -5.32 1.23 -13.30
CA PRO A 79 -4.26 1.70 -14.20
C PRO A 79 -4.44 3.18 -14.61
N ASP A 80 -5.67 3.62 -14.87
CA ASP A 80 -5.95 5.02 -15.23
C ASP A 80 -5.61 6.03 -14.12
N SER A 81 -5.66 5.63 -12.85
CA SER A 81 -5.23 6.48 -11.73
C SER A 81 -3.74 6.80 -11.84
N TRP A 82 -2.94 5.82 -12.25
CA TRP A 82 -1.51 5.99 -12.48
C TRP A 82 -1.24 6.75 -13.80
N ALA A 83 -1.81 6.27 -14.91
CA ALA A 83 -1.45 6.69 -16.26
C ALA A 83 -1.97 8.08 -16.64
N VAL A 84 -3.22 8.40 -16.29
CA VAL A 84 -3.90 9.64 -16.70
C VAL A 84 -4.42 10.48 -15.54
N LYS A 85 -4.05 10.11 -14.31
CA LYS A 85 -4.49 10.77 -13.06
C LYS A 85 -6.00 10.82 -12.91
N GLN A 86 -6.68 9.76 -13.38
CA GLN A 86 -8.12 9.61 -13.20
C GLN A 86 -8.45 9.51 -11.71
N LEU A 87 -9.46 10.28 -11.28
CA LEU A 87 -9.91 10.26 -9.90
C LEU A 87 -11.02 9.22 -9.72
N PHE A 88 -10.83 8.32 -8.76
CA PHE A 88 -11.85 7.37 -8.33
C PHE A 88 -12.40 7.77 -6.96
N PRO A 89 -13.71 7.66 -6.71
CA PRO A 89 -14.24 7.73 -5.36
C PRO A 89 -13.68 6.57 -4.55
N ILE A 90 -12.99 6.88 -3.45
CA ILE A 90 -12.40 5.89 -2.56
C ILE A 90 -12.81 6.23 -1.13
N MET A 91 -13.31 5.25 -0.39
CA MET A 91 -13.71 5.44 1.00
C MET A 91 -13.66 4.11 1.78
N PRO A 92 -13.60 4.15 3.12
CA PRO A 92 -13.85 2.97 3.94
C PRO A 92 -15.26 2.43 3.65
N ILE A 93 -15.44 1.12 3.69
CA ILE A 93 -16.77 0.48 3.53
C ILE A 93 -17.39 0.10 4.88
N HIS A 94 -16.78 0.53 5.98
CA HIS A 94 -17.26 0.33 7.35
C HIS A 94 -16.85 1.49 8.25
N ARG A 95 -17.34 1.48 9.50
CA ARG A 95 -17.16 2.56 10.50
C ARG A 95 -17.71 3.92 10.07
N LEU A 96 -18.63 3.96 9.11
CA LEU A 96 -19.16 5.19 8.51
C LEU A 96 -19.92 6.11 9.47
N GLU A 97 -20.35 5.61 10.62
CA GLU A 97 -21.00 6.40 11.68
C GLU A 97 -20.00 7.10 12.62
N THR A 98 -18.71 6.76 12.52
CA THR A 98 -17.64 7.36 13.33
C THR A 98 -16.89 8.39 12.49
N PRO A 99 -16.60 9.59 13.03
CA PRO A 99 -15.82 10.57 12.28
C PRO A 99 -14.36 10.09 12.09
N PRO A 100 -13.79 10.18 10.87
CA PRO A 100 -12.36 9.93 10.65
C PRO A 100 -11.50 10.98 11.35
N THR A 101 -10.29 10.58 11.77
CA THR A 101 -9.39 11.41 12.60
C THR A 101 -7.98 11.55 12.04
N ARG A 102 -7.67 10.83 10.95
CA ARG A 102 -6.37 10.84 10.27
C ARG A 102 -6.53 11.33 8.84
N ASN A 103 -5.59 12.12 8.36
CA ASN A 103 -5.45 12.41 6.93
C ASN A 103 -4.41 11.47 6.38
N ALA A 104 -4.71 10.79 5.27
CA ALA A 104 -3.85 9.78 4.72
C ALA A 104 -3.74 9.81 3.20
N VAL A 105 -2.64 9.28 2.68
CA VAL A 105 -2.52 8.80 1.31
C VAL A 105 -2.61 7.28 1.29
N LEU A 106 -3.01 6.71 0.16
CA LEU A 106 -3.08 5.25 0.02
C LEU A 106 -1.85 4.78 -0.76
N GLY A 107 -1.08 3.86 -0.18
CA GLY A 107 -0.04 3.12 -0.89
C GLY A 107 -0.58 1.76 -1.29
N ASP A 108 -0.18 1.26 -2.44
CA ASP A 108 -0.34 -0.15 -2.79
C ASP A 108 0.83 -0.96 -2.21
N ILE A 109 0.86 -2.28 -2.43
CA ILE A 109 1.93 -3.16 -1.93
C ILE A 109 3.06 -3.40 -2.96
N SER A 110 3.08 -2.64 -4.05
CA SER A 110 4.16 -2.69 -5.02
C SER A 110 5.44 -2.08 -4.44
N CYS A 111 6.57 -2.36 -5.10
CA CYS A 111 7.85 -1.77 -4.77
C CYS A 111 8.04 -0.40 -5.45
N ASP A 112 7.09 0.04 -6.26
CA ASP A 112 7.18 1.27 -7.04
C ASP A 112 6.57 2.44 -6.26
N SER A 113 7.29 3.56 -6.21
CA SER A 113 6.82 4.79 -5.56
C SER A 113 5.60 5.42 -6.24
N ASP A 114 5.32 5.04 -7.50
CA ASP A 114 4.12 5.42 -8.24
C ASP A 114 2.89 4.61 -7.83
N GLY A 115 3.07 3.50 -7.10
CA GLY A 115 2.02 2.68 -6.49
C GLY A 115 1.31 3.38 -5.32
N LYS A 116 0.81 4.58 -5.55
CA LYS A 116 0.11 5.38 -4.54
C LYS A 116 -1.02 6.22 -5.13
N ILE A 117 -1.98 6.54 -4.27
CA ILE A 117 -3.07 7.47 -4.54
C ILE A 117 -2.93 8.64 -3.56
N ASP A 118 -2.53 9.79 -4.10
CA ASP A 118 -2.35 11.05 -3.38
C ASP A 118 -3.22 12.18 -3.95
N GLN A 119 -4.26 11.81 -4.70
CA GLN A 119 -5.24 12.70 -5.30
C GLN A 119 -6.65 12.13 -5.11
N PHE A 120 -7.53 12.91 -4.49
CA PHE A 120 -8.87 12.50 -4.09
C PHE A 120 -9.91 13.54 -4.50
N ILE A 121 -11.14 13.08 -4.73
CA ILE A 121 -12.27 13.92 -5.13
C ILE A 121 -12.65 14.88 -4.00
N ASP A 122 -12.81 16.16 -4.32
CA ASP A 122 -13.43 17.14 -3.42
C ASP A 122 -14.38 18.09 -4.18
N ARG A 123 -15.17 18.87 -3.43
CA ARG A 123 -16.25 19.70 -4.00
C ARG A 123 -15.77 20.88 -4.85
N ARG A 124 -14.55 21.34 -4.64
CA ARG A 124 -14.00 22.56 -5.28
C ARG A 124 -12.72 22.29 -6.05
N ASP A 125 -11.88 21.38 -5.57
CA ASP A 125 -10.60 21.03 -6.18
C ASP A 125 -10.22 19.58 -5.88
N VAL A 126 -9.00 19.16 -6.21
CA VAL A 126 -8.45 17.84 -5.89
C VAL A 126 -7.77 17.87 -4.52
N LYS A 127 -8.24 17.05 -3.58
CA LYS A 127 -7.59 16.88 -2.27
C LYS A 127 -6.34 16.04 -2.38
N LYS A 128 -5.34 16.36 -1.58
CA LYS A 128 -4.08 15.58 -1.48
C LYS A 128 -4.12 14.45 -0.46
N THR A 129 -5.16 14.40 0.38
CA THR A 129 -5.32 13.38 1.42
C THR A 129 -6.78 12.96 1.55
N LEU A 130 -6.97 11.74 2.05
CA LEU A 130 -8.26 11.15 2.36
C LEU A 130 -8.41 11.06 3.89
N PRO A 131 -9.52 11.58 4.47
CA PRO A 131 -9.77 11.40 5.89
C PRO A 131 -10.15 9.94 6.19
N LEU A 132 -9.40 9.28 7.07
CA LEU A 132 -9.57 7.90 7.49
C LEU A 132 -9.66 7.75 9.01
N HIS A 133 -10.20 6.63 9.47
CA HIS A 133 -10.15 6.24 10.88
C HIS A 133 -8.73 5.81 11.23
N ALA A 134 -8.29 6.10 12.46
CA ALA A 134 -7.02 5.59 12.95
C ALA A 134 -7.00 4.04 12.91
N PHE A 135 -5.99 3.47 12.27
CA PHE A 135 -5.78 2.03 12.26
C PHE A 135 -5.49 1.52 13.68
N ASN A 136 -6.22 0.48 14.09
CA ASN A 136 -6.17 -0.08 15.43
C ASN A 136 -5.77 -1.57 15.46
N GLY A 137 -5.25 -2.11 14.35
CA GLY A 137 -4.92 -3.52 14.19
C GLY A 137 -6.08 -4.41 13.74
N GLU A 138 -7.31 -3.90 13.73
CA GLU A 138 -8.48 -4.63 13.24
C GLU A 138 -8.64 -4.46 11.72
N PRO A 139 -9.31 -5.41 11.03
CA PRO A 139 -9.53 -5.32 9.59
C PRO A 139 -10.11 -3.96 9.16
N TYR A 140 -9.47 -3.36 8.17
CA TYR A 140 -9.82 -2.05 7.63
C TYR A 140 -9.96 -2.14 6.11
N TYR A 141 -11.18 -2.05 5.61
CA TYR A 141 -11.53 -2.33 4.23
C TYR A 141 -11.87 -1.03 3.52
N MET A 142 -11.24 -0.85 2.37
CA MET A 142 -11.44 0.27 1.47
C MET A 142 -12.22 -0.20 0.25
N GLY A 143 -13.08 0.67 -0.28
CA GLY A 143 -13.76 0.48 -1.55
C GLY A 143 -13.30 1.56 -2.52
N ALA A 144 -12.90 1.15 -3.72
CA ALA A 144 -12.77 2.02 -4.88
C ALA A 144 -13.99 1.83 -5.79
N PHE A 145 -14.60 2.94 -6.20
CA PHE A 145 -15.86 2.92 -6.95
C PHE A 145 -15.66 3.49 -8.35
N LEU A 146 -16.63 3.24 -9.23
CA LEU A 146 -16.61 3.69 -10.63
C LEU A 146 -15.44 3.11 -11.45
N VAL A 147 -15.02 1.89 -11.12
CA VAL A 147 -13.89 1.18 -11.75
C VAL A 147 -14.31 0.27 -12.91
N GLY A 148 -15.61 0.21 -13.25
CA GLY A 148 -16.14 -0.78 -14.20
C GLY A 148 -15.87 -0.53 -15.68
N ALA A 149 -15.17 0.55 -16.05
CA ALA A 149 -14.81 0.85 -17.43
C ALA A 149 -13.30 0.96 -17.57
N TYR A 150 -12.73 0.32 -18.60
CA TYR A 150 -11.30 0.25 -18.92
C TYR A 150 -10.41 -0.50 -17.91
N GLN A 151 -10.65 -0.37 -16.61
CA GLN A 151 -9.70 -0.79 -15.58
C GLN A 151 -9.31 -2.27 -15.66
N GLU A 152 -10.29 -3.17 -15.79
CA GLU A 152 -10.05 -4.61 -15.77
C GLU A 152 -9.15 -5.08 -16.92
N ILE A 153 -9.32 -4.52 -18.13
CA ILE A 153 -8.59 -4.97 -19.32
C ILE A 153 -7.25 -4.25 -19.52
N LEU A 154 -7.07 -3.09 -18.87
CA LEU A 154 -5.83 -2.30 -18.95
C LEU A 154 -4.85 -2.62 -17.83
N GLY A 155 -5.25 -3.44 -16.85
CA GLY A 155 -4.38 -3.87 -15.75
C GLY A 155 -3.11 -4.57 -16.25
N ASP A 156 -2.00 -4.34 -15.54
CA ASP A 156 -0.74 -5.01 -15.80
C ASP A 156 -0.24 -5.85 -14.60
N LEU A 157 0.68 -6.77 -14.90
CA LEU A 157 1.30 -7.66 -13.92
C LEU A 157 2.51 -7.01 -13.23
N HIS A 158 2.43 -5.73 -12.85
CA HIS A 158 3.54 -5.07 -12.15
C HIS A 158 3.87 -5.82 -10.86
N ASN A 159 5.17 -6.08 -10.62
CA ASN A 159 5.65 -6.93 -9.53
C ASN A 159 5.08 -8.37 -9.52
N LEU A 160 4.54 -8.85 -10.66
CA LEU A 160 3.88 -10.16 -10.78
C LEU A 160 2.63 -10.28 -9.90
N PHE A 161 2.00 -9.16 -9.51
CA PHE A 161 0.65 -9.19 -8.95
C PHE A 161 -0.34 -9.43 -10.08
N GLY A 162 -1.08 -10.53 -9.98
CA GLY A 162 -2.01 -10.95 -11.02
C GLY A 162 -3.43 -10.43 -10.84
N ASP A 163 -4.33 -10.97 -11.67
CA ASP A 163 -5.75 -10.63 -11.64
C ASP A 163 -6.33 -10.84 -10.24
N THR A 164 -7.28 -9.99 -9.88
CA THR A 164 -7.95 -10.09 -8.58
C THR A 164 -9.14 -11.04 -8.62
N ASN A 165 -9.54 -11.56 -7.46
CA ASN A 165 -10.81 -12.28 -7.36
C ASN A 165 -11.98 -11.36 -7.74
N ALA A 166 -12.83 -11.79 -8.68
CA ALA A 166 -14.02 -11.07 -9.09
C ALA A 166 -15.29 -11.88 -8.77
N VAL A 167 -16.33 -11.18 -8.33
CA VAL A 167 -17.60 -11.81 -7.93
C VAL A 167 -18.78 -11.07 -8.56
N HIS A 168 -19.66 -11.82 -9.22
CA HIS A 168 -20.93 -11.29 -9.68
C HIS A 168 -21.97 -11.44 -8.57
N VAL A 169 -22.53 -10.30 -8.15
CA VAL A 169 -23.52 -10.23 -7.07
C VAL A 169 -24.84 -9.72 -7.64
N SER A 170 -25.92 -10.48 -7.41
CA SER A 170 -27.28 -10.06 -7.72
C SER A 170 -28.14 -10.00 -6.46
N LEU A 171 -29.24 -9.25 -6.55
CA LEU A 171 -30.22 -9.11 -5.49
C LEU A 171 -31.47 -9.90 -5.87
N GLY A 172 -31.82 -10.90 -5.05
CA GLY A 172 -33.04 -11.68 -5.22
C GLY A 172 -34.30 -10.85 -4.96
N GLU A 173 -35.45 -11.39 -5.33
CA GLU A 173 -36.76 -10.71 -5.21
C GLU A 173 -37.09 -10.29 -3.76
N ASN A 174 -36.57 -11.01 -2.77
CA ASN A 174 -36.77 -10.73 -1.35
C ASN A 174 -35.67 -9.86 -0.71
N GLY A 175 -34.71 -9.38 -1.51
CA GLY A 175 -33.54 -8.65 -1.00
C GLY A 175 -32.38 -9.54 -0.54
N ASP A 176 -32.44 -10.84 -0.81
CA ASP A 176 -31.34 -11.76 -0.51
C ASP A 176 -30.16 -11.52 -1.46
N VAL A 177 -28.94 -11.51 -0.92
CA VAL A 177 -27.70 -11.36 -1.70
C VAL A 177 -27.33 -12.72 -2.31
N ILE A 178 -27.23 -12.78 -3.64
CA ILE A 178 -26.91 -13.99 -4.39
C ILE A 178 -25.55 -13.81 -5.05
N LEU A 179 -24.63 -14.74 -4.79
CA LEU A 179 -23.34 -14.82 -5.48
C LEU A 179 -23.47 -15.71 -6.70
N GLU A 180 -23.53 -15.13 -7.90
CA GLU A 180 -23.79 -15.86 -9.14
C GLU A 180 -22.55 -16.53 -9.70
N THR A 181 -21.41 -15.85 -9.64
CA THR A 181 -20.16 -16.31 -10.24
C THR A 181 -19.00 -15.82 -9.39
N LEU A 182 -18.06 -16.71 -9.12
CA LEU A 182 -16.77 -16.42 -8.51
C LEU A 182 -15.70 -16.73 -9.56
N ILE A 183 -14.98 -15.69 -9.97
CA ILE A 183 -13.79 -15.78 -10.80
C ILE A 183 -12.61 -15.66 -9.85
N LYS A 184 -11.77 -16.69 -9.80
CA LYS A 184 -10.56 -16.66 -8.98
C LYS A 184 -9.52 -15.81 -9.67
N GLY A 185 -8.84 -14.98 -8.90
CA GLY A 185 -7.66 -14.27 -9.35
C GLY A 185 -6.44 -15.19 -9.43
N ASP A 186 -5.35 -14.65 -9.95
CA ASP A 186 -4.18 -15.44 -10.30
C ASP A 186 -3.37 -15.90 -9.08
N THR A 187 -2.85 -17.11 -9.21
CA THR A 187 -1.84 -17.70 -8.34
C THR A 187 -0.43 -17.36 -8.79
N VAL A 188 0.55 -17.51 -7.89
CA VAL A 188 1.97 -17.31 -8.23
C VAL A 188 2.40 -18.22 -9.38
N ARG A 189 1.91 -19.47 -9.42
CA ARG A 189 2.14 -20.41 -10.53
C ARG A 189 1.66 -19.85 -11.87
N GLU A 190 0.44 -19.31 -11.93
CA GLU A 190 -0.14 -18.78 -13.18
C GLU A 190 0.67 -17.58 -13.69
N VAL A 191 1.07 -16.66 -12.80
CA VAL A 191 1.88 -15.51 -13.21
C VAL A 191 3.31 -15.91 -13.60
N LEU A 192 3.90 -16.91 -12.96
CA LEU A 192 5.20 -17.46 -13.37
C LEU A 192 5.13 -18.16 -14.73
N ASP A 193 4.06 -18.89 -14.99
CA ASP A 193 3.82 -19.52 -16.29
C ASP A 193 3.68 -18.44 -17.40
N TYR A 194 3.09 -17.27 -17.09
CA TYR A 194 3.01 -16.13 -18.03
C TYR A 194 4.39 -15.59 -18.44
N VAL A 195 5.36 -15.56 -17.50
CA VAL A 195 6.75 -15.15 -17.78
C VAL A 195 7.65 -16.34 -18.20
N GLU A 196 7.04 -17.39 -18.76
CA GLU A 196 7.70 -18.58 -19.33
C GLU A 196 8.49 -19.45 -18.34
N PHE A 197 8.19 -19.35 -17.04
CA PHE A 197 8.70 -20.31 -16.07
C PHE A 197 7.80 -21.55 -16.02
N ASN A 198 8.40 -22.72 -15.85
CA ASN A 198 7.64 -23.94 -15.61
C ASN A 198 7.66 -24.27 -14.11
N SER A 199 6.51 -24.10 -13.47
CA SER A 199 6.37 -24.30 -12.02
C SER A 199 6.73 -25.72 -11.54
N ASP A 200 6.49 -26.75 -12.37
CA ASP A 200 6.87 -28.13 -12.02
C ASP A 200 8.40 -28.35 -12.10
N ALA A 201 9.07 -27.70 -13.07
CA ALA A 201 10.52 -27.71 -13.19
C ALA A 201 11.18 -26.97 -12.02
N LEU A 202 10.59 -25.86 -11.57
CA LEU A 202 11.03 -25.12 -10.38
C LEU A 202 10.92 -25.99 -9.12
N LEU A 203 9.77 -26.65 -8.91
CA LEU A 203 9.57 -27.59 -7.80
C LEU A 203 10.60 -28.73 -7.82
N ALA A 204 10.83 -29.33 -8.99
CA ALA A 204 11.81 -30.40 -9.13
C ALA A 204 13.24 -29.93 -8.87
N SER A 205 13.59 -28.69 -9.27
CA SER A 205 14.90 -28.11 -8.98
C SER A 205 15.09 -27.84 -7.50
N PHE A 206 14.11 -27.20 -6.87
CA PHE A 206 14.15 -26.93 -5.44
C PHE A 206 14.22 -28.23 -4.62
N GLY A 207 13.51 -29.28 -5.05
CA GLY A 207 13.61 -30.62 -4.48
C GLY A 207 15.05 -31.17 -4.45
N ARG A 208 15.79 -31.05 -5.56
CA ARG A 208 17.20 -31.48 -5.64
C ARG A 208 18.12 -30.67 -4.72
N ASP A 209 17.87 -29.37 -4.60
CA ASP A 209 18.66 -28.50 -3.72
C ASP A 209 18.43 -28.86 -2.25
N VAL A 210 17.18 -29.14 -1.87
CA VAL A 210 16.79 -29.60 -0.53
C VAL A 210 17.40 -30.96 -0.22
N GLU A 211 17.35 -31.93 -1.14
CA GLU A 211 18.00 -33.25 -0.97
C GLU A 211 19.51 -33.12 -0.75
N THR A 212 20.16 -32.23 -1.50
CA THR A 212 21.59 -31.95 -1.35
C THR A 212 21.89 -31.37 0.04
N ALA A 213 21.10 -30.42 0.53
CA ALA A 213 21.26 -29.85 1.86
C ALA A 213 21.08 -30.88 2.98
N VAL A 214 20.12 -31.81 2.84
CA VAL A 214 19.94 -32.92 3.79
C VAL A 214 21.16 -33.83 3.79
N ARG A 215 21.68 -34.20 2.61
CA ARG A 215 22.87 -35.07 2.49
C ARG A 215 24.13 -34.45 3.09
N GLU A 216 24.26 -33.13 2.99
CA GLU A 216 25.36 -32.35 3.57
C GLU A 216 25.19 -32.09 5.08
N GLY A 217 24.07 -32.52 5.68
CA GLY A 217 23.79 -32.31 7.10
C GLY A 217 23.47 -30.86 7.46
N ARG A 218 23.11 -30.02 6.48
CA ARG A 218 22.69 -28.62 6.70
C ARG A 218 21.25 -28.50 7.21
N MET A 219 20.43 -29.53 7.00
CA MET A 219 19.03 -29.57 7.45
C MET A 219 18.56 -31.01 7.75
N GLY A 220 17.51 -31.14 8.56
CA GLY A 220 16.89 -32.44 8.89
C GLY A 220 15.76 -32.86 7.94
N TYR A 221 15.34 -34.13 8.00
CA TYR A 221 14.25 -34.66 7.16
C TYR A 221 12.87 -34.02 7.44
N GLU A 222 12.56 -33.71 8.70
CA GLU A 222 11.29 -33.04 9.01
C GLU A 222 11.26 -31.59 8.53
N GLU A 223 12.42 -30.93 8.59
CA GLU A 223 12.60 -29.56 8.13
C GLU A 223 12.50 -29.49 6.60
N SER A 224 13.11 -30.45 5.88
CA SER A 224 13.01 -30.52 4.43
C SER A 224 11.58 -30.74 3.95
N GLY A 225 10.83 -31.63 4.59
CA GLY A 225 9.42 -31.85 4.27
C GLY A 225 8.52 -30.66 4.58
N ARG A 226 8.88 -29.81 5.54
CA ARG A 226 8.18 -28.54 5.81
C ARG A 226 8.53 -27.48 4.76
N LEU A 227 9.81 -27.35 4.41
CA LEU A 227 10.29 -26.38 3.44
C LEU A 227 9.74 -26.63 2.02
N LEU A 228 9.67 -27.90 1.59
CA LEU A 228 9.10 -28.26 0.30
C LEU A 228 7.60 -27.93 0.21
N ARG A 229 6.84 -28.23 1.27
CA ARG A 229 5.42 -27.87 1.35
C ARG A 229 5.22 -26.36 1.34
N PHE A 230 6.01 -25.63 2.13
CA PHE A 230 5.96 -24.17 2.14
C PHE A 230 6.20 -23.57 0.74
N TYR A 231 7.17 -24.09 -0.01
CA TYR A 231 7.45 -23.62 -1.36
C TYR A 231 6.33 -23.99 -2.36
N GLU A 232 5.78 -25.20 -2.26
CA GLU A 232 4.63 -25.63 -3.07
C GLU A 232 3.36 -24.82 -2.78
N ASP A 233 3.06 -24.59 -1.51
CA ASP A 233 1.93 -23.77 -1.08
C ASP A 233 2.10 -22.32 -1.55
N GLY A 234 3.32 -21.77 -1.49
CA GLY A 234 3.63 -20.44 -2.03
C GLY A 234 3.39 -20.32 -3.53
N LEU A 235 3.72 -21.36 -4.33
CA LEU A 235 3.43 -21.37 -5.76
C LEU A 235 1.94 -21.48 -6.07
N ARG A 236 1.16 -22.16 -5.22
CA ARG A 236 -0.30 -22.29 -5.37
C ARG A 236 -1.07 -21.13 -4.73
N GLY A 237 -0.39 -20.32 -3.94
CA GLY A 237 -0.94 -19.17 -3.24
C GLY A 237 -1.38 -18.09 -4.21
N TYR A 238 -2.34 -17.28 -3.74
CA TYR A 238 -2.75 -16.06 -4.41
C TYR A 238 -1.58 -15.07 -4.46
N THR A 239 -1.50 -14.23 -5.49
CA THR A 239 -0.37 -13.33 -5.69
C THR A 239 -0.28 -12.20 -4.65
N TYR A 240 -1.38 -11.89 -3.97
CA TYR A 240 -1.46 -10.83 -2.96
C TYR A 240 -1.10 -11.32 -1.56
N LEU A 241 -0.86 -10.38 -0.65
CA LEU A 241 -0.38 -10.69 0.70
C LEU A 241 -1.47 -11.33 1.57
N GLU A 242 -1.03 -12.16 2.51
CA GLU A 242 -1.86 -12.68 3.61
C GLU A 242 -1.71 -11.78 4.84
N ASP A 243 -2.72 -11.80 5.73
CA ASP A 243 -2.61 -11.10 7.00
C ASP A 243 -1.50 -11.74 7.86
N GLY A 244 -0.57 -10.92 8.33
CA GLY A 244 0.55 -11.37 9.16
C GLY A 244 0.13 -11.85 10.55
N HIS A 245 -1.14 -11.65 10.94
CA HIS A 245 -1.69 -12.08 12.21
C HIS A 245 -2.28 -13.51 12.20
N ASP A 246 -2.46 -14.14 11.03
CA ASP A 246 -3.08 -15.47 10.88
C ASP A 246 -2.05 -16.63 10.75
N ARG A 247 -0.76 -16.42 11.09
CA ARG A 247 0.31 -17.44 11.02
C ARG A 247 0.92 -17.80 12.36
#